data_AF-A0A7C3PHA6-F1
#
_entry.id   AF-A0A7C3PHA6-F1
#
_cell.length_a   1.000
_cell.length_b   1.000
_cell.length_c   1.000
_cell.angle_alpha   90.00
_cell.angle_beta   90.00
_cell.angle_gamma   90.00
#
_symmetry.space_group_name_H-M   'P 1'
#
loop_
_entity.id
_entity.type
_entity.pdbx_description
1 polymer ?
#
loop_
_entity_poly.entity_id
_entity_poly.type
_entity_poly.pdbx_seq_one_letter_code
_entity_poly.pdbx_strand_id
1 'polypeptide(L)'
;MNMAATVETADLLFVGSGRWVAGLDRFSGHPVWRQKLPRLFGGLITLALRGDELYVGRGGYVYCMDARTGQTLWERGVGSPGNTVMMALAGGTSDQGGAAAAHEAASAASTAATAS
;
A
#
# COMPACT_ATOMS: atom_id res chain seq x y z
N MET A 1 24.42 14.48 11.23
CA MET A 1 23.49 13.49 11.82
C MET A 1 22.36 13.27 10.83
N ASN A 2 22.35 12.13 10.14
CA ASN A 2 21.36 11.83 9.12
C ASN A 2 20.11 11.27 9.83
N MET A 3 19.04 12.05 9.94
CA MET A 3 17.74 11.51 10.35
C MET A 3 17.32 10.58 9.23
N ALA A 4 17.39 9.27 9.46
CA ALA A 4 16.70 8.31 8.61
C ALA A 4 15.21 8.66 8.69
N ALA A 5 14.68 9.28 7.65
CA ALA A 5 13.24 9.48 7.52
C ALA A 5 12.59 8.10 7.60
N THR A 6 11.80 7.87 8.65
CA THR A 6 11.00 6.65 8.78
C THR A 6 10.08 6.60 7.58
N VAL A 7 10.13 5.51 6.81
CA VAL A 7 9.22 5.31 5.68
C VAL A 7 7.83 5.07 6.24
N GLU A 8 6.94 6.02 6.05
CA GLU A 8 5.53 5.89 6.41
C GLU A 8 4.77 5.21 5.26
N THR A 9 3.87 4.28 5.59
CA THR A 9 3.07 3.55 4.59
C THR A 9 2.22 4.50 3.74
N ALA A 10 1.77 5.62 4.30
CA ALA A 10 0.99 6.64 3.59
C ALA A 10 1.78 7.36 2.46
N ASP A 11 3.12 7.30 2.49
CA ASP A 11 3.99 7.90 1.48
C ASP A 11 4.40 6.91 0.38
N LEU A 12 3.90 5.67 0.45
CA LEU A 12 4.20 4.64 -0.54
C LEU A 12 3.08 4.46 -1.57
N LEU A 13 3.48 4.41 -2.84
CA LEU A 13 2.69 3.88 -3.95
C LEU A 13 3.05 2.40 -4.15
N PHE A 14 2.06 1.52 -4.07
CA PHE A 14 2.26 0.09 -4.30
C PHE A 14 1.95 -0.29 -5.75
N VAL A 15 2.87 -1.02 -6.36
CA VAL A 15 2.73 -1.50 -7.75
C VAL A 15 3.00 -2.98 -7.85
N GLY A 16 2.23 -3.66 -8.70
CA GLY A 16 2.41 -5.07 -9.03
C GLY A 16 2.57 -5.25 -10.53
N SER A 17 3.63 -5.93 -10.97
CA SER A 17 3.83 -6.29 -12.37
C SER A 17 4.49 -7.65 -12.52
N GLY A 18 3.83 -8.56 -13.24
CA GLY A 18 4.33 -9.92 -13.44
C GLY A 18 4.50 -10.65 -12.11
N ARG A 19 5.74 -10.89 -11.69
CA ARG A 19 6.12 -11.52 -10.41
C ARG A 19 6.68 -10.53 -9.39
N TRP A 20 6.68 -9.25 -9.71
CA TRP A 20 7.29 -8.21 -8.89
C TRP A 20 6.22 -7.38 -8.22
N VAL A 21 6.45 -7.07 -6.95
CA VAL A 21 5.73 -6.07 -6.18
C VAL A 21 6.74 -5.06 -5.71
N ALA A 22 6.39 -3.78 -5.70
CA ALA A 22 7.25 -2.73 -5.19
C ALA A 22 6.45 -1.69 -4.41
N GLY A 23 7.10 -1.12 -3.40
CA GLY A 23 6.70 0.13 -2.77
C GLY A 23 7.59 1.23 -3.33
N LEU A 24 6.97 2.21 -3.97
CA LEU A 24 7.64 3.38 -4.52
C LEU A 24 7.34 4.58 -3.62
N ASP A 25 8.29 5.47 -3.44
CA ASP A 25 7.99 6.79 -2.89
C ASP A 25 6.97 7.48 -3.81
N ARG A 26 5.82 7.90 -3.27
CA ARG A 26 4.71 8.41 -4.08
C ARG A 26 5.01 9.74 -4.75
N PHE A 27 5.98 10.50 -4.23
CA PHE A 27 6.31 11.84 -4.73
C PHE A 27 7.32 11.80 -5.87
N SER A 28 8.34 10.95 -5.77
CA SER A 28 9.43 10.83 -6.73
C SER A 28 9.29 9.63 -7.67
N GLY A 29 8.50 8.62 -7.28
CA GLY A 29 8.39 7.35 -7.99
C GLY A 29 9.58 6.41 -7.80
N HIS A 30 10.59 6.78 -6.99
CA HIS A 30 11.74 5.93 -6.74
C HIS A 30 11.36 4.71 -5.89
N PRO A 31 11.88 3.51 -6.21
CA PRO A 31 11.58 2.32 -5.42
C PRO A 31 12.24 2.40 -4.05
N VAL A 32 11.43 2.30 -3.01
CA VAL A 32 11.88 2.13 -1.62
C VAL A 32 12.22 0.66 -1.38
N TRP A 33 11.38 -0.25 -1.88
CA TRP A 33 11.64 -1.68 -1.84
C TRP A 33 11.07 -2.39 -3.06
N ARG A 34 11.59 -3.58 -3.35
CA ARG A 34 11.13 -4.46 -4.43
C ARG A 34 11.18 -5.90 -3.96
N GLN A 35 10.09 -6.63 -4.19
CA GLN A 35 9.98 -8.03 -3.84
C GLN A 35 9.57 -8.87 -5.04
N LYS A 36 10.26 -10.00 -5.23
CA LYS A 36 9.91 -11.00 -6.24
C LYS A 36 9.09 -12.10 -5.57
N LEU A 37 7.87 -12.31 -6.04
CA LEU A 37 7.03 -13.40 -5.56
C LEU A 37 7.65 -14.77 -5.96
N PRO A 38 7.69 -15.73 -5.01
CA PRO A 38 8.39 -16.98 -5.20
C PRO A 38 7.66 -17.92 -6.17
N ARG A 39 6.32 -17.89 -6.20
CA ARG A 39 5.52 -18.81 -7.01
C ARG A 39 5.51 -18.42 -8.49
N LEU A 40 5.63 -19.42 -9.34
CA LEU A 40 5.74 -19.26 -10.80
C LEU A 40 4.38 -19.13 -11.51
N PHE A 41 3.29 -19.58 -10.87
CA PHE A 41 1.95 -19.57 -11.45
C PHE A 41 1.56 -18.17 -11.93
N GLY A 42 1.11 -18.06 -13.18
CA GLY A 42 0.71 -16.80 -13.81
C GLY A 42 -0.58 -16.22 -13.23
N GLY A 43 -0.92 -15.01 -13.67
CA GLY A 43 -2.16 -14.33 -13.28
C GLY A 43 -1.94 -12.85 -13.05
N LEU A 44 -3.06 -12.12 -12.98
CA LEU A 44 -3.08 -10.72 -12.58
C LEU A 44 -2.62 -10.59 -11.13
N ILE A 45 -1.98 -9.48 -10.81
CA ILE A 45 -1.72 -9.08 -9.43
C ILE A 45 -2.89 -8.25 -8.94
N THR A 46 -3.42 -8.60 -7.77
CA THR A 46 -4.36 -7.78 -7.02
C THR A 46 -3.70 -7.30 -5.73
N LEU A 47 -3.97 -6.05 -5.34
CA LEU A 47 -3.39 -5.43 -4.15
C LEU A 47 -4.50 -4.93 -3.23
N ALA A 48 -4.33 -5.10 -1.92
CA ALA A 48 -5.19 -4.49 -0.91
C ALA A 48 -4.33 -4.06 0.29
N LEU A 49 -4.64 -2.92 0.91
CA LEU A 49 -3.85 -2.36 2.01
C LEU A 49 -4.74 -2.20 3.26
N ARG A 50 -4.23 -2.61 4.43
CA ARG A 50 -4.84 -2.33 5.74
C ARG A 50 -3.76 -1.94 6.73
N GLY A 51 -3.69 -0.66 7.11
CA GLY A 51 -2.59 -0.17 7.94
C GLY A 51 -1.25 -0.44 7.24
N ASP A 52 -0.34 -1.13 7.93
CA ASP A 52 0.98 -1.52 7.42
C ASP A 52 1.00 -2.92 6.75
N GLU A 53 -0.16 -3.54 6.55
CA GLU A 53 -0.28 -4.85 5.90
C GLU A 53 -0.70 -4.69 4.44
N LEU A 54 0.22 -5.02 3.53
CA LEU A 54 -0.05 -5.11 2.10
C LEU A 54 -0.36 -6.56 1.72
N TYR A 55 -1.58 -6.77 1.23
CA TYR A 55 -2.05 -8.05 0.72
C TYR A 55 -1.87 -8.08 -0.79
N VAL A 56 -1.23 -9.15 -1.28
CA VAL A 56 -0.95 -9.36 -2.70
C VAL A 56 -1.56 -10.68 -3.13
N GLY A 57 -2.48 -10.65 -4.09
CA GLY A 57 -3.08 -11.82 -4.71
C GLY A 57 -2.43 -12.11 -6.06
N ARG A 58 -1.99 -13.36 -6.29
CA ARG A 58 -1.48 -13.79 -7.60
C ARG A 58 -1.46 -15.31 -7.72
N GLY A 59 -1.98 -15.84 -8.83
CA GLY A 59 -1.81 -17.26 -9.21
C GLY A 59 -2.38 -18.22 -8.16
N GLY A 60 -3.53 -17.88 -7.57
CA GLY A 60 -4.17 -18.68 -6.51
C GLY A 60 -3.50 -18.58 -5.14
N TYR A 61 -2.54 -17.67 -4.94
CA TYR A 61 -1.88 -17.40 -3.66
C TYR A 61 -2.18 -15.99 -3.17
N VAL A 62 -2.22 -15.84 -1.85
CA VAL A 62 -2.23 -14.56 -1.13
C VAL A 62 -0.95 -14.46 -0.32
N TYR A 63 -0.29 -13.31 -0.43
CA TYR A 63 0.87 -12.93 0.38
C TYR A 63 0.45 -11.74 1.24
N CYS A 64 0.78 -11.78 2.52
CA CYS A 64 0.75 -10.60 3.38
C CYS A 64 2.19 -10.12 3.56
N MET A 65 2.40 -8.85 3.34
CA MET A 65 3.71 -8.21 3.34
C MET A 65 3.66 -7.00 4.25
N ASP A 66 4.75 -6.74 4.97
CA ASP A 66 4.95 -5.45 5.63
C ASP A 66 5.07 -4.38 4.55
N ALA A 67 4.19 -3.39 4.59
CA ALA A 67 4.04 -2.40 3.53
C ALA A 67 5.26 -1.46 3.42
N ARG A 68 6.00 -1.24 4.52
CA ARG A 68 7.16 -0.33 4.56
C ARG A 68 8.43 -0.97 4.03
N THR A 69 8.59 -2.28 4.23
CA THR A 69 9.81 -3.01 3.92
C THR A 69 9.67 -3.97 2.74
N GLY A 70 8.43 -4.36 2.40
CA GLY A 70 8.16 -5.40 1.42
C GLY A 70 8.48 -6.82 1.89
N GLN A 71 8.76 -7.02 3.18
CA GLN A 71 9.03 -8.35 3.71
C GLN A 71 7.73 -9.15 3.80
N THR A 72 7.75 -10.40 3.30
CA THR A 72 6.60 -11.30 3.41
C THR A 72 6.45 -11.77 4.85
N LEU A 73 5.32 -11.43 5.46
CA LEU A 73 4.94 -11.86 6.81
C LEU A 73 4.37 -13.28 6.78
N TRP A 74 3.51 -13.57 5.79
CA TRP A 74 2.99 -14.91 5.54
C TRP A 74 2.53 -15.08 4.08
N GLU A 75 2.41 -16.33 3.65
CA GLU A 75 1.80 -16.72 2.38
C GLU A 75 0.81 -17.87 2.55
N ARG A 76 -0.24 -17.90 1.71
CA ARG A 76 -1.26 -18.95 1.72
C ARG A 76 -1.78 -19.22 0.31
N GLY A 77 -1.87 -20.50 -0.05
CA GLY A 77 -2.65 -20.91 -1.22
C GLY A 77 -4.15 -20.86 -0.89
N VAL A 78 -4.95 -20.34 -1.82
CA VAL A 78 -6.42 -20.24 -1.67
C VAL A 78 -7.10 -21.61 -1.79
N GLY A 79 -6.39 -22.62 -2.30
CA GLY A 79 -6.90 -23.99 -2.40
C GLY A 79 -7.94 -24.19 -3.51
N SER A 80 -8.12 -23.20 -4.39
CA SER A 80 -8.98 -23.30 -5.57
C SER A 80 -8.14 -23.55 -6.82
N PRO A 81 -8.71 -24.20 -7.86
CA PRO A 81 -8.04 -24.40 -9.14
C PRO A 81 -7.91 -23.11 -9.97
N GLY A 82 -8.52 -22.00 -9.53
CA GLY A 82 -8.45 -20.71 -10.20
C GLY A 82 -7.12 -19.99 -9.99
N ASN A 83 -6.66 -19.25 -11.00
CA ASN A 83 -5.44 -18.45 -10.93
C ASN A 83 -5.68 -16.99 -10.51
N THR A 84 -6.93 -16.52 -10.60
CA THR A 84 -7.34 -15.17 -10.20
C THR A 84 -7.75 -15.14 -8.73
N VAL A 85 -7.24 -14.14 -8.01
CA VAL A 85 -7.59 -13.91 -6.60
C VAL A 85 -8.25 -12.53 -6.50
N MET A 86 -9.54 -12.51 -6.21
CA MET A 86 -10.25 -11.30 -5.80
C MET A 86 -10.22 -11.21 -4.28
N MET A 87 -9.86 -10.05 -3.76
CA MET A 87 -9.71 -9.82 -2.33
C MET A 87 -10.57 -8.65 -1.90
N ALA A 88 -11.21 -8.78 -0.74
CA ALA A 88 -11.89 -7.70 -0.06
C ALA A 88 -11.47 -7.74 1.41
N LEU A 89 -11.24 -6.56 1.99
CA LEU A 89 -11.01 -6.42 3.42
C LEU A 89 -12.35 -6.21 4.11
N ALA A 90 -12.65 -7.01 5.12
CA ALA A 90 -13.81 -6.79 5.96
C ALA A 90 -13.60 -5.54 6.83
N GLY A 91 -14.63 -4.70 6.98
CA GLY A 91 -14.59 -3.56 7.90
C GLY A 91 -13.87 -2.32 7.35
N GLY A 92 -14.15 -1.93 6.11
CA GLY A 92 -13.78 -0.61 5.59
C GLY A 92 -14.51 0.50 6.35
N THR A 93 -14.06 0.82 7.57
CA THR A 93 -14.46 2.05 8.25
C THR A 93 -13.77 3.17 7.49
N SER A 94 -14.59 3.99 6.85
CA SER A 94 -14.20 5.26 6.27
C SER A 94 -13.74 6.20 7.39
N ASP A 95 -12.52 6.02 7.89
CA ASP A 95 -11.83 7.10 8.60
C ASP A 95 -11.40 8.14 7.56
N GLN A 96 -12.37 8.91 7.08
CA GLN A 96 -12.18 10.18 6.38
C GLN A 96 -11.74 11.30 7.36
N GLY A 97 -11.09 10.98 8.47
CA GLY A 97 -10.57 11.98 9.42
C GLY A 97 -9.38 12.78 8.88
N GLY A 98 -8.66 12.26 7.88
CA GLY A 98 -7.47 12.93 7.33
C GLY A 98 -7.77 14.05 6.33
N ALA A 99 -8.85 13.95 5.57
CA ALA A 99 -9.19 14.94 4.53
C ALA A 99 -9.85 16.20 5.11
N ALA A 100 -10.65 16.05 6.18
CA ALA A 100 -11.31 17.18 6.83
C ALA A 100 -10.31 18.11 7.56
N ALA A 101 -9.32 17.55 8.26
CA ALA A 101 -8.30 18.32 8.96
C ALA A 101 -7.43 19.18 8.01
N ALA A 102 -7.18 18.70 6.80
CA ALA A 102 -6.45 19.46 5.78
C ALA A 102 -7.26 20.64 5.23
N HIS A 103 -8.59 20.52 5.14
CA HIS A 103 -9.46 21.60 4.68
C HIS A 103 -9.61 22.69 5.77
N GLU A 104 -9.76 22.30 7.03
CA GLU A 104 -9.84 23.24 8.15
C GLU A 104 -8.54 24.04 8.33
N ALA A 105 -7.38 23.39 8.26
CA ALA A 105 -6.08 24.07 8.35
C ALA A 105 -5.86 25.07 7.18
N ALA A 106 -6.31 24.73 5.96
CA ALA A 106 -6.22 25.61 4.81
C ALA A 106 -7.19 26.81 4.93
N SER A 107 -8.38 26.61 5.48
CA SER A 107 -9.34 27.69 5.72
C SER A 107 -8.90 28.66 6.83
N ALA A 108 -8.27 28.14 7.90
CA ALA A 108 -7.70 28.97 8.97
C ALA A 108 -6.55 29.85 8.45
N ALA A 109 -5.68 29.31 7.59
CA ALA A 109 -4.57 30.05 7.00
C ALA A 109 -5.03 31.15 6.03
N SER A 110 -6.13 30.95 5.29
CA SER A 110 -6.67 31.97 4.38
C SER A 110 -7.38 33.12 5.11
N THR A 111 -8.03 32.83 6.25
CA THR A 111 -8.64 33.88 7.09
C THR A 111 -7.60 34.75 7.81
N ALA A 112 -6.43 34.20 8.16
CA ALA A 112 -5.37 35.00 8.78
C ALA A 112 -4.69 35.97 7.79
N ALA A 113 -4.65 35.62 6.50
CA ALA A 113 -4.02 36.44 5.45
C ALA A 113 -4.89 37.61 4.97
N THR A 114 -6.18 37.63 5.28
CA THR A 114 -7.14 38.68 4.85
C THR A 114 -7.44 39.72 5.93
N ALA A 115 -6.87 39.57 7.14
CA ALA A 115 -7.07 40.44 8.28
C ALA A 115 -5.92 41.45 8.51
N SER A 116 -5.08 41.73 7.50
CA SER A 116 -4.02 42.76 7.53
C SER A 116 -4.32 43.92 6.61
#